data_AF-A0A1X7EVN2-F1
#
_entry.id   AF-A0A1X7EVN2-F1
#
_cell.length_a   1.000
_cell.length_b   1.000
_cell.length_c   1.000
_cell.angle_alpha   90.00
_cell.angle_beta   90.00
_cell.angle_gamma   90.00
#
_symmetry.space_group_name_H-M   'P 1'
#
loop_
_entity.id
_entity.type
_entity.pdbx_description
1 polymer ?
#
loop_
_entity_poly.entity_id
_entity_poly.type
_entity_poly.pdbx_seq_one_letter_code
_entity_poly.pdbx_strand_id
1 'polypeptide(L)'
;MTDSKEIRAYVQDAAGQLVPLAAESLVLQFPSGDTLEIAWDAPHPDDPRPVSAQVWGGRRITRALSEEEIAALPRATGVALLPSAANLVLIHPDSHAPVK
;
A
#
# COMPACT_ATOMS: atom_id res chain seq x y z
N MET A 1 -21.84 -20.06 4.93
CA MET A 1 -21.10 -19.51 3.78
C MET A 1 -19.73 -19.12 4.31
N THR A 2 -18.67 -19.76 3.83
CA THR A 2 -17.31 -19.32 4.12
C THR A 2 -17.07 -18.06 3.31
N ASP A 3 -17.16 -16.91 3.96
CA ASP A 3 -16.77 -15.65 3.32
C ASP A 3 -15.31 -15.79 2.87
N SER A 4 -15.07 -15.58 1.58
CA SER A 4 -13.70 -15.60 1.05
C SER A 4 -12.90 -14.53 1.79
N LYS A 5 -11.78 -14.92 2.40
CA LYS A 5 -10.85 -13.98 3.05
C LYS A 5 -9.96 -13.23 2.05
N GLU A 6 -10.24 -13.36 0.76
CA GLU A 6 -9.41 -12.88 -0.31
C GLU A 6 -9.93 -11.55 -0.86
N ILE A 7 -9.04 -10.56 -0.92
CA ILE A 7 -9.31 -9.27 -1.55
C ILE A 7 -9.07 -9.42 -3.06
N ARG A 8 -10.03 -8.96 -3.86
CA ARG A 8 -9.88 -8.86 -5.32
C ARG A 8 -9.68 -7.41 -5.72
N ALA A 9 -8.59 -7.13 -6.41
CA ALA A 9 -8.31 -5.81 -6.95
C ALA A 9 -8.85 -5.67 -8.39
N TYR A 10 -9.31 -4.47 -8.72
CA TYR A 10 -9.80 -4.12 -10.05
C TYR A 10 -9.25 -2.76 -10.45
N VAL A 11 -9.07 -2.57 -11.75
CA VAL A 11 -8.77 -1.27 -12.36
C VAL A 11 -9.91 -0.88 -13.29
N GLN A 12 -10.13 0.42 -13.46
CA GLN A 12 -11.12 0.91 -14.41
C GLN A 12 -10.49 1.05 -15.80
N ASP A 13 -11.12 0.53 -16.83
CA ASP A 13 -10.70 0.72 -18.21
C ASP A 13 -11.22 2.06 -18.79
N ALA A 14 -10.87 2.34 -20.05
CA ALA A 14 -11.28 3.56 -20.74
C ALA A 14 -12.81 3.67 -20.98
N ALA A 15 -13.53 2.54 -20.96
CA ALA A 15 -14.98 2.50 -21.06
C ALA A 15 -15.67 2.63 -19.69
N GLY A 16 -14.89 2.76 -18.62
CA GLY A 16 -15.39 2.83 -17.26
C GLY A 16 -15.70 1.48 -16.62
N GLN A 17 -15.35 0.37 -17.27
CA GLN A 17 -15.59 -0.99 -16.76
C GLN A 17 -14.50 -1.43 -15.79
N LEU A 18 -14.88 -2.21 -14.78
CA LEU A 18 -13.94 -2.79 -13.82
C LEU A 18 -13.32 -4.06 -14.39
N VAL A 19 -12.01 -4.05 -14.57
CA VAL A 19 -11.22 -5.19 -15.04
C VAL A 19 -10.41 -5.76 -13.87
N PRO A 20 -10.42 -7.09 -13.64
CA PRO A 20 -9.63 -7.70 -12.57
C PRO A 20 -8.13 -7.42 -12.74
N LEU A 21 -7.48 -7.05 -11.63
CA LEU A 21 -6.03 -6.87 -11.56
C LEU A 21 -5.39 -8.17 -11.06
N ALA A 22 -4.66 -8.87 -11.92
CA ALA A 22 -3.89 -10.07 -11.56
C ALA A 22 -2.55 -9.67 -10.93
N ALA A 23 -2.60 -9.08 -9.73
CA ALA A 23 -1.44 -8.70 -8.94
C ALA A 23 -1.70 -8.86 -7.43
N GLU A 24 -0.62 -8.87 -6.66
CA GLU A 24 -0.64 -8.93 -5.19
C GLU A 24 -0.51 -7.53 -4.55
N SER A 25 0.01 -6.56 -5.32
CA SER A 25 0.10 -5.16 -4.92
C SER A 25 0.06 -4.19 -6.11
N LEU A 26 -0.15 -2.93 -5.80
CA LEU A 26 -0.10 -1.78 -6.70
C LEU A 26 0.84 -0.72 -6.13
N VAL A 27 1.80 -0.24 -6.93
CA VAL A 27 2.70 0.86 -6.56
C VAL A 27 2.28 2.12 -7.31
N LEU A 28 2.03 3.18 -6.55
CA LEU A 28 1.74 4.53 -7.04
C LEU A 28 3.00 5.38 -6.89
N GLN A 29 3.43 6.05 -7.96
CA GLN A 29 4.52 7.01 -7.92
C GLN A 29 3.97 8.44 -7.99
N PHE A 30 4.39 9.27 -7.06
CA PHE A 30 4.01 10.68 -6.98
C PHE A 30 4.98 11.53 -7.80
N PRO A 31 4.57 12.73 -8.26
CA PRO A 31 5.46 13.64 -8.97
C PRO A 31 6.73 14.04 -8.20
N SER A 32 6.72 13.95 -6.86
CA SER A 32 7.90 14.17 -6.00
C SER A 32 8.96 13.07 -6.12
N GLY A 33 8.63 11.94 -6.74
CA GLY A 33 9.44 10.72 -6.76
C GLY A 33 9.09 9.74 -5.64
N ASP A 34 8.30 10.17 -4.65
CA ASP A 34 7.82 9.30 -3.58
C ASP A 34 6.89 8.21 -4.11
N THR A 35 6.80 7.11 -3.37
CA THR A 35 5.94 5.99 -3.74
C THR A 35 5.03 5.59 -2.61
N LEU A 36 3.91 4.97 -2.97
CA LEU A 36 2.98 4.33 -2.06
C LEU A 36 2.63 2.95 -2.61
N GLU A 37 2.72 1.92 -1.78
CA GLU A 37 2.33 0.56 -2.16
C GLU A 37 1.06 0.13 -1.44
N ILE A 38 0.07 -0.30 -2.20
CA ILE A 38 -1.17 -0.92 -1.71
C ILE A 38 -1.05 -2.42 -1.97
N ALA A 39 -1.02 -3.23 -0.92
CA ALA A 39 -0.91 -4.69 -1.00
C ALA A 39 -2.12 -5.37 -0.35
N TRP A 40 -2.50 -6.55 -0.84
CA TRP A 40 -3.71 -7.24 -0.38
C TRP A 40 -3.53 -8.76 -0.24
N ASP A 41 -2.33 -9.17 0.16
CA ASP A 41 -2.04 -10.58 0.44
C ASP A 41 -2.99 -11.16 1.49
N ALA A 42 -3.21 -12.47 1.38
CA ALA A 42 -3.91 -13.21 2.41
C ALA A 42 -3.20 -13.01 3.76
N PRO A 43 -3.93 -12.62 4.82
CA PRO A 43 -3.35 -12.55 6.14
C PRO A 43 -2.85 -13.93 6.58
N HIS A 44 -1.81 -13.95 7.41
CA HIS A 44 -1.33 -15.20 8.02
C HIS A 44 -2.51 -15.91 8.73
N PRO A 45 -2.62 -17.25 8.71
CA PRO A 45 -3.73 -17.96 9.33
C PRO A 45 -4.00 -17.60 10.80
N ASP A 46 -2.93 -17.25 11.52
CA ASP A 46 -2.97 -16.85 12.94
C ASP A 46 -3.09 -15.33 13.16
N ASP A 47 -3.22 -14.53 12.10
CA ASP A 47 -3.42 -13.08 12.22
C ASP A 47 -4.87 -12.77 12.64
N PRO A 48 -5.09 -12.18 13.83
CA PRO A 48 -6.43 -11.90 14.32
C PRO A 48 -7.09 -10.67 13.65
N ARG A 49 -6.34 -9.93 12.81
CA ARG A 49 -6.85 -8.73 12.15
C ARG A 49 -7.89 -9.09 11.08
N PRO A 50 -8.87 -8.20 10.83
CA PRO A 50 -9.79 -8.39 9.71
C PRO A 50 -9.03 -8.36 8.38
N VAL A 51 -9.60 -9.03 7.39
CA VAL A 51 -9.14 -8.95 5.99
C VAL A 51 -9.10 -7.48 5.58
N SER A 52 -7.92 -7.00 5.23
CA SER A 52 -7.66 -5.58 4.98
C SER A 52 -6.54 -5.40 3.96
N ALA A 53 -6.65 -4.33 3.16
CA ALA A 53 -5.54 -3.89 2.33
C ALA A 53 -4.52 -3.14 3.20
N GLN A 54 -3.24 -3.31 2.88
CA GLN A 54 -2.12 -2.69 3.56
C GLN A 54 -1.57 -1.56 2.71
N VAL A 55 -1.28 -0.42 3.33
CA VAL A 55 -0.73 0.76 2.65
C VAL A 55 0.64 1.06 3.24
N TRP A 56 1.66 1.15 2.39
CA TRP A 56 3.04 1.40 2.77
C TRP A 56 3.53 2.71 2.14
N GLY A 57 4.23 3.54 2.93
CA GLY A 57 4.97 4.68 2.41
C GLY A 57 6.30 4.18 1.88
N GLY A 58 6.48 4.25 0.57
CA GLY A 58 7.52 3.52 -0.15
C GLY A 58 7.08 2.13 -0.60
N ARG A 59 8.02 1.40 -1.23
CA ARG A 59 7.80 -0.01 -1.58
C ARG A 59 7.91 -0.90 -0.35
N ARG A 60 7.03 -1.90 -0.28
CA ARG A 60 7.09 -2.94 0.74
C ARG A 60 8.32 -3.81 0.52
N ILE A 61 9.07 -4.05 1.59
CA ILE A 61 10.20 -4.97 1.59
C ILE A 61 9.64 -6.39 1.67
N THR A 62 9.84 -7.19 0.62
CA THR A 62 9.29 -8.56 0.49
C THR A 62 10.29 -9.67 0.81
N ARG A 63 11.55 -9.32 1.08
CA ARG A 63 12.61 -10.28 1.46
C ARG A 63 13.21 -9.93 2.80
N ALA A 64 13.77 -10.93 3.48
CA ALA A 64 14.63 -10.69 4.62
C ALA A 64 15.86 -9.88 4.15
N LEU A 65 16.16 -8.81 4.89
CA LEU A 65 17.34 -7.98 4.69
C LEU A 65 18.35 -8.25 5.79
N SER A 66 19.62 -8.15 5.45
CA SER A 66 20.71 -8.11 6.43
C SER A 66 20.64 -6.81 7.25
N GLU A 67 21.28 -6.80 8.42
CA GLU A 67 21.37 -5.60 9.27
C GLU A 67 22.03 -4.42 8.54
N GLU A 68 23.03 -4.70 7.71
CA GLU A 68 23.74 -3.72 6.87
C GLU A 68 22.80 -3.10 5.83
N GLU A 69 21.97 -3.92 5.16
CA GLU A 69 20.96 -3.43 4.23
C GLU A 69 19.88 -2.62 4.95
N ILE A 70 19.44 -3.04 6.13
CA ILE A 70 18.47 -2.28 6.95
C ILE A 70 19.04 -0.92 7.34
N ALA A 71 20.31 -0.87 7.76
CA ALA A 71 20.97 0.37 8.15
C ALA A 71 21.22 1.32 6.97
N ALA A 72 21.40 0.78 5.76
CA ALA A 72 21.61 1.55 4.53
C ALA A 72 20.30 2.02 3.88
N LEU A 73 19.14 1.45 4.25
CA LEU A 73 17.87 1.86 3.70
C LEU A 73 17.49 3.27 4.18
N PRO A 74 16.95 4.12 3.30
CA PRO A 74 16.23 5.30 3.74
C PRO A 74 15.11 4.85 4.68
N ARG A 75 14.88 5.59 5.78
CA ARG A 75 13.74 5.31 6.67
C ARG A 75 12.48 5.21 5.82
N ALA A 76 11.63 4.23 6.12
CA ALA A 76 10.33 4.10 5.46
C ALA A 76 9.60 5.45 5.51
N THR A 77 9.07 5.89 4.37
CA THR A 77 8.34 7.14 4.27
C THR A 77 7.09 7.01 5.14
N GLY A 78 6.77 8.05 5.92
CA GLY A 78 5.52 8.09 6.66
C GLY A 78 4.32 7.99 5.73
N VAL A 79 3.14 7.67 6.25
CA VAL A 79 1.89 7.74 5.49
C VAL A 79 0.94 8.66 6.23
N ALA A 80 0.48 9.71 5.56
CA ALA A 80 -0.60 10.56 6.05
C ALA A 80 -1.95 10.01 5.58
N LEU A 81 -2.89 9.84 6.52
CA LEU A 81 -4.28 9.48 6.25
C LEU A 81 -5.15 10.66 6.66
N LEU A 82 -5.79 11.31 5.69
CA LEU A 82 -6.58 12.51 5.92
C LEU A 82 -8.05 12.21 5.60
N PRO A 83 -8.97 12.32 6.59
CA PRO A 83 -10.39 12.20 6.31
C PRO A 83 -10.81 13.35 5.37
N SER A 84 -11.67 13.04 4.40
CA SER A 84 -12.23 14.02 3.46
C SER A 84 -13.77 13.91 3.44
N ALA A 85 -14.42 14.34 2.36
CA ALA A 85 -15.87 14.34 2.26
C ALA A 85 -16.48 12.92 2.18
N ALA A 86 -17.59 12.71 2.88
CA ALA A 86 -18.37 11.46 2.90
C ALA A 86 -17.53 10.22 3.27
N ASN A 87 -17.20 9.38 2.28
CA ASN A 87 -16.47 8.12 2.42
C ASN A 87 -15.07 8.18 1.79
N LEU A 88 -14.57 9.37 1.48
CA LEU A 88 -13.24 9.58 0.91
C LEU A 88 -12.19 9.73 2.02
N VAL A 89 -11.09 9.00 1.86
CA VAL A 89 -9.84 9.20 2.61
C VAL A 89 -8.74 9.53 1.62
N LEU A 90 -8.00 10.61 1.88
CA LEU A 90 -6.81 10.94 1.12
C LEU A 90 -5.61 10.27 1.77
N ILE A 91 -4.76 9.65 0.96
CA ILE A 91 -3.57 8.95 1.42
C ILE A 91 -2.35 9.50 0.66
N HIS A 92 -1.31 9.88 1.38
CA HIS A 92 -0.13 10.52 0.82
C HIS A 92 1.16 10.05 1.53
N PRO A 93 2.29 9.86 0.82
CA PRO A 93 3.59 9.65 1.45
C PRO A 93 4.00 10.88 2.27
N ASP A 94 4.09 10.78 3.59
CA ASP A 94 4.58 11.86 4.45
C ASP A 94 6.11 11.86 4.47
N SER A 95 6.68 12.31 3.36
CA SER A 95 8.10 12.62 3.24
C SER A 95 8.32 13.98 3.91
N HIS A 96 8.90 13.99 5.10
CA HIS A 96 9.37 15.26 5.66
C HIS A 96 10.36 15.86 4.68
N ALA A 97 10.08 17.06 4.17
CA ALA A 97 11.10 17.83 3.48
C ALA A 97 12.29 17.95 4.45
N PRO A 98 13.54 17.70 4.01
CA PRO A 98 14.68 17.92 4.87
C PRO A 98 14.61 19.37 5.35
N VAL A 99 14.66 19.56 6.68
CA VAL A 99 14.80 20.88 7.28
C VAL A 99 16.04 21.50 6.63
N LYS A 100 15.84 22.59 5.87
CA LYS A 100 16.92 23.35 5.26
C LYS A 100 17.78 24.02 6.32
#